data_AF-A0A9N8P9D5-F1
#
_entry.id   AF-A0A9N8P9D5-F1
#
_cell.length_a   1.000
_cell.length_b   1.000
_cell.length_c   1.000
_cell.angle_alpha   90.00
_cell.angle_beta   90.00
_cell.angle_gamma   90.00
#
_symmetry.space_group_name_H-M   'P 1'
#
loop_
_entity.id
_entity.type
_entity.pdbx_description
1 polymer ?
#
loop_
_entity_poly.entity_id
_entity_poly.type
_entity_poly.pdbx_seq_one_letter_code
_entity_poly.pdbx_strand_id
1 'polypeptide(L)' 'MLDEKHAPPTNFVPSHADNNVYSYGRMGEHNLVIASLPPGVHGTTSAATTVSQMLSSFPNVRI' A
#
# COMPACT_ATOMS: atom_id res chain seq x y z
N MET A 1 -1.89 -15.48 0.66
CA MET A 1 -1.12 -15.17 -0.57
C MET A 1 -2.06 -14.45 -1.53
N LEU A 2 -1.54 -13.64 -2.46
CA LEU A 2 -2.35 -13.08 -3.55
C LEU A 2 -2.68 -14.21 -4.54
N ASP A 3 -3.90 -14.22 -5.07
CA ASP A 3 -4.29 -15.16 -6.13
C ASP A 3 -3.64 -14.74 -7.45
N GLU A 4 -3.57 -13.43 -7.69
CA GLU A 4 -2.90 -12.81 -8.84
C GLU A 4 -2.07 -11.61 -8.39
N LYS A 5 -0.87 -11.44 -8.97
CA LYS A 5 -0.05 -10.23 -8.81
C LYS A 5 -0.19 -9.35 -10.04
N HIS A 6 -0.50 -8.09 -9.83
CA HIS A 6 -0.57 -7.09 -10.89
C HIS A 6 0.72 -6.29 -10.98
N ALA A 7 1.05 -5.81 -12.17
CA ALA A 7 2.07 -4.79 -12.35
C ALA A 7 1.61 -3.47 -11.68
N PRO A 8 2.55 -2.61 -11.26
CA PRO A 8 2.21 -1.27 -10.79
C PRO A 8 1.37 -0.51 -11.85
N PRO A 9 0.28 0.16 -11.43
CA PRO A 9 -0.53 0.94 -12.35
C PRO A 9 0.26 2.10 -12.95
N THR A 10 0.18 2.28 -14.26
CA THR A 10 0.96 3.30 -15.00
C THR A 10 0.60 4.74 -14.64
N ASN A 11 -0.61 4.95 -14.11
CA ASN A 11 -1.16 6.28 -13.83
C ASN A 11 -1.15 6.62 -12.34
N PHE A 12 -0.55 5.76 -11.51
CA PHE A 12 -0.46 6.00 -10.07
C PHE A 12 0.87 6.66 -9.73
N VAL A 13 0.78 7.84 -9.13
CA VAL A 13 1.93 8.56 -8.57
C VAL A 13 1.62 8.76 -7.08
N PRO A 14 2.39 8.12 -6.17
CA PRO A 14 2.24 8.36 -4.75
C PRO A 14 2.43 9.83 -4.40
N SER A 15 1.83 10.25 -3.29
CA SER A 15 2.11 11.55 -2.69
C SER A 15 3.60 11.69 -2.33
N HIS A 16 4.15 12.90 -2.34
CA HIS A 16 5.53 13.15 -1.94
C HIS A 16 5.83 12.75 -0.49
N ALA A 17 4.80 12.69 0.36
CA ALA A 17 4.92 12.25 1.75
C ALA A 17 4.94 10.71 1.88
N ASP A 18 4.58 9.99 0.83
CA ASP A 18 4.43 8.54 0.83
C ASP A 18 5.69 7.86 0.32
N ASN A 19 6.40 7.21 1.23
CA ASN A 19 7.62 6.47 0.93
C ASN A 19 7.40 4.96 1.00
N ASN A 20 6.13 4.51 0.96
CA ASN A 20 5.81 3.10 1.01
C ASN A 20 6.12 2.41 -0.32
N VAL A 21 6.49 1.14 -0.23
CA VAL A 21 6.54 0.23 -1.37
C VAL A 21 5.23 -0.53 -1.43
N TYR A 22 4.61 -0.55 -2.61
CA TYR A 22 3.34 -1.20 -2.85
C TYR A 22 3.46 -2.48 -3.64
N SER A 23 2.67 -3.48 -3.25
CA SER A 23 2.36 -4.66 -4.05
C SER A 23 0.91 -4.60 -4.50
N TYR A 24 0.67 -4.88 -5.78
CA TYR A 24 -0.66 -4.86 -6.39
C TYR A 24 -1.09 -6.27 -6.74
N GLY A 25 -2.37 -6.56 -6.62
CA GLY A 25 -2.88 -7.87 -6.99
C GLY A 25 -4.36 -8.05 -6.74
N ARG A 26 -4.77 -9.31 -6.68
CA ARG A 26 -6.15 -9.75 -6.48
C ARG A 26 -6.23 -10.87 -5.46
N MET A 27 -7.29 -10.86 -4.65
CA MET A 27 -7.74 -11.99 -3.84
C MET A 27 -9.25 -12.17 -4.04
N GLY A 28 -9.68 -13.35 -4.49
CA GLY A 28 -11.07 -13.59 -4.91
C GLY A 28 -11.51 -12.58 -5.97
N GLU A 29 -12.63 -11.92 -5.76
CA GLU A 29 -13.16 -10.87 -6.67
C GLU A 29 -12.66 -9.45 -6.32
N HIS A 30 -11.69 -9.32 -5.41
CA HIS A 30 -11.24 -8.02 -4.91
C HIS A 30 -9.82 -7.69 -5.39
N ASN A 31 -9.68 -6.52 -6.02
CA ASN A 31 -8.37 -5.93 -6.30
C ASN A 31 -7.82 -5.28 -5.03
N LEU A 32 -6.56 -5.56 -4.71
CA LEU A 32 -5.91 -5.12 -3.49
C LEU A 32 -4.60 -4.38 -3.77
N VAL A 33 -4.28 -3.45 -2.87
CA VAL A 33 -2.99 -2.78 -2.79
C VAL A 33 -2.44 -3.01 -1.38
N ILE A 34 -1.20 -3.47 -1.28
CA ILE A 34 -0.56 -3.84 -0.02
C ILE A 34 0.66 -2.96 0.18
N ALA A 35 0.71 -2.22 1.29
CA ALA A 35 1.92 -1.57 1.78
C ALA A 35 2.65 -2.48 2.78
N SER A 36 3.97 -2.57 2.69
CA SER A 36 4.79 -3.30 3.66
C SER A 36 5.78 -2.39 4.37
N LEU A 37 6.02 -2.66 5.64
CA LEU A 37 7.12 -2.03 6.37
C LEU A 37 8.48 -2.47 5.79
N PRO A 38 9.49 -1.60 5.82
CA PRO A 38 10.85 -1.99 5.45
C PRO A 38 11.34 -3.19 6.28
N PRO A 39 12.19 -4.05 5.71
CA PRO A 39 12.77 -5.18 6.44
C PRO A 39 13.43 -4.73 7.75
N GLY A 40 13.13 -5.43 8.85
CA GLY A 40 13.68 -5.11 10.17
C GLY A 40 12.95 -3.99 10.93
N VAL A 41 11.97 -3.32 10.31
CA VAL A 41 11.13 -2.32 10.99
C VAL A 41 9.84 -2.99 11.48
N HIS A 42 9.49 -2.76 12.74
CA HIS A 42 8.28 -3.28 13.37
C HIS A 42 7.65 -2.25 14.32
N GLY A 43 6.44 -2.55 14.77
CA GLY A 43 5.75 -1.77 15.80
C GLY A 43 4.59 -0.94 15.27
N THR A 44 3.73 -0.53 16.20
CA THR A 44 2.48 0.18 15.91
C THR A 44 2.72 1.57 15.33
N THR A 45 3.73 2.29 15.80
CA THR A 45 4.08 3.62 15.28
C THR A 45 4.47 3.55 13.81
N SER A 46 5.38 2.64 13.44
CA SER A 46 5.79 2.48 12.05
C SER A 46 4.63 2.04 11.16
N ALA A 47 3.79 1.11 11.62
CA ALA A 47 2.58 0.71 10.91
C ALA A 47 1.60 1.88 10.72
N ALA A 48 1.38 2.69 11.75
CA ALA A 48 0.54 3.87 11.69
C ALA A 48 1.08 4.90 10.69
N THR A 49 2.40 5.16 10.69
CA THR A 49 3.04 6.05 9.72
C THR A 49 2.84 5.55 8.28
N THR A 50 3.06 4.25 8.03
CA THR A 50 2.82 3.65 6.70
C THR A 50 1.37 3.83 6.26
N VAL A 51 0.39 3.58 7.14
CA VAL A 51 -1.03 3.77 6.81
C VAL A 51 -1.36 5.25 6.57
N SER A 52 -0.87 6.17 7.41
CA SER A 52 -1.08 7.61 7.22
C SER A 52 -0.54 8.09 5.87
N GLN A 53 0.64 7.61 5.47
CA GLN A 53 1.21 7.89 4.16
C GLN A 53 0.37 7.30 3.03
N MET A 54 -0.08 6.04 3.16
CA MET A 54 -0.95 5.39 2.18
C MET A 54 -2.26 6.14 1.98
N LEU A 55 -2.90 6.62 3.04
CA LEU A 55 -4.15 7.41 2.94
C LEU A 55 -3.94 8.72 2.17
N SER A 56 -2.73 9.29 2.20
CA SER A 56 -2.41 10.49 1.41
C SER A 56 -2.31 10.21 -0.09
N SER A 57 -1.91 9.00 -0.48
CA SER A 57 -1.80 8.57 -1.89
C SER A 57 -3.08 7.92 -2.43
N PHE A 58 -3.91 7.36 -1.54
CA PHE A 58 -5.17 6.69 -1.88
C PHE A 58 -6.36 7.41 -1.22
N PRO A 59 -6.80 8.56 -1.76
CA PRO A 59 -7.82 9.40 -1.11
C PRO A 59 -9.20 8.73 -0.98
N ASN A 60 -9.46 7.68 -1.75
CA ASN A 60 -10.70 6.91 -1.69
C ASN A 60 -10.68 5.79 -0.63
N VAL A 61 -9.53 5.51 -0.01
CA VAL A 61 -9.44 4.56 1.08
C VAL A 61 -9.94 5.24 2.36
N ARG A 62 -10.86 4.57 3.06
CA ARG A 62 -11.46 5.05 4.31
C ARG A 62 -11.25 3.98 5.39
N ILE A 63 -10.93 4.42 6.61
CA ILE A 63 -10.75 3.62 7.83
C ILE A 63 -11.87 3.90 8.82
#